data_AF-F1KUG3-F1
#
_entry.id   AF-F1KUG3-F1
#
_cell.length_a   1.000
_cell.length_b   1.000
_cell.length_c   1.000
_cell.angle_alpha   90.00
_cell.angle_beta   90.00
_cell.angle_gamma   90.00
#
_symmetry.space_group_name_H-M   'P 1'
#
loop_
_entity.id
_entity.type
_entity.pdbx_description
1 polymer ?
#
loop_
_entity_poly.entity_id
_entity_poly.type
_entity_poly.pdbx_seq_one_letter_code
_entity_poly.pdbx_strand_id
1 'polypeptide(L)'
;MGQYEHEEEVQQFLRQCRHGFLLKRVKKAHIGSPSRVYIQDDKYFCYHSKGLWKLFPLKLKSVEIDELFEVRTGFSTDNLHYASTKPSFREAASESVCFSVIFTRPEFLHKSVDFVADSPKTCNTFFNALQYLINVRKRERLFFDEKRWIAEKFREADVDKNGKLSFRELWKLLKKLNLGLSEQYAKTLFMDADTKKTLADKGENLLDEEEFVNFFARLTKRPDLDEIIRTFSSSHEEALTVDDLRNFLITEQQFPYIDDIKAQQILQTYETGKQQGQQQKLMGPIGFRQLLQSQWGSIIKPNHETVFQDMKRPLSHYFINSSHNTYITGTQLAGEATVEGYIKALNKGVRLLELDVFDGDHGLPCITHKHSLIAAITLRDALTAINQYAFKCSPYPVILTIEKSCRFIATKNYGSNL
;
A
#
# COMPACT_ATOMS: atom_id res chain seq x y z
N MET A 1 36.25 0.91 9.94
CA MET A 1 35.80 -0.45 10.30
C MET A 1 34.29 -0.62 10.15
N GLY A 2 33.43 0.33 10.55
CA GLY A 2 31.97 0.11 10.58
C GLY A 2 31.18 -0.04 9.26
N GLN A 3 31.64 0.46 8.10
CA GLN A 3 30.87 0.32 6.85
C GLN A 3 31.01 -1.06 6.19
N TYR A 4 32.23 -1.63 6.21
CA TYR A 4 32.51 -2.95 5.64
C TYR A 4 31.86 -4.08 6.46
N GLU A 5 31.93 -4.00 7.78
CA GLU A 5 31.28 -4.97 8.68
C GLU A 5 29.75 -4.98 8.50
N HIS A 6 29.14 -3.80 8.33
CA HIS A 6 27.71 -3.69 8.10
C HIS A 6 27.28 -4.25 6.73
N GLU A 7 28.12 -4.10 5.70
CA GLU A 7 27.84 -4.63 4.37
C GLU A 7 27.97 -6.16 4.32
N GLU A 8 28.96 -6.75 4.99
CA GLU A 8 29.09 -8.21 5.12
C GLU A 8 27.91 -8.83 5.88
N GLU A 9 27.47 -8.19 6.97
CA GLU A 9 26.33 -8.63 7.78
C GLU A 9 25.04 -8.64 6.95
N VAL A 10 24.78 -7.59 6.17
CA VAL A 10 23.59 -7.52 5.31
C VAL A 10 23.65 -8.56 4.19
N GLN A 11 24.83 -8.81 3.60
CA GLN A 11 25.00 -9.87 2.60
C GLN A 11 24.76 -11.26 3.20
N GLN A 12 25.09 -11.45 4.48
CA GLN A 12 24.74 -12.68 5.20
C GLN A 12 23.23 -12.82 5.36
N PHE A 13 22.51 -11.75 5.72
CA PHE A 13 21.04 -11.80 5.80
C PHE A 13 20.39 -12.12 4.45
N LEU A 14 20.89 -11.53 3.36
CA LEU A 14 20.39 -11.82 2.00
C LEU A 14 20.61 -13.28 1.62
N ARG A 15 21.82 -13.83 1.85
CA ARG A 15 22.10 -15.26 1.58
C ARG A 15 21.14 -16.18 2.33
N GLN A 16 20.87 -15.88 3.60
CA GLN A 16 19.92 -16.64 4.42
C GLN A 16 18.49 -16.52 3.89
N CYS A 17 18.03 -15.32 3.56
CA CYS A 17 16.70 -15.10 2.99
C CYS A 17 16.51 -15.71 1.59
N ARG A 18 17.58 -15.86 0.78
CA ARG A 18 17.53 -16.60 -0.49
C ARG A 18 17.33 -18.09 -0.30
N HIS A 19 17.97 -18.67 0.71
CA HIS A 19 17.69 -20.05 1.12
C HIS A 19 16.26 -20.18 1.68
N GLY A 20 15.81 -19.15 2.38
CA GLY A 20 14.46 -19.03 2.91
C GLY A 20 14.29 -19.65 4.28
N PHE A 21 13.22 -19.24 4.95
CA PHE A 21 12.84 -19.73 6.26
C PHE A 21 11.41 -20.24 6.26
N LEU A 22 11.10 -21.13 7.20
CA LEU A 22 9.72 -21.53 7.48
C LEU A 22 9.07 -20.46 8.35
N LEU A 23 8.28 -19.60 7.72
CA LEU A 23 7.53 -18.55 8.41
C LEU A 23 6.05 -18.91 8.45
N LYS A 24 5.38 -18.48 9.53
CA LYS A 24 3.95 -18.66 9.69
C LYS A 24 3.25 -17.38 9.26
N ARG A 25 2.47 -17.44 8.19
CA ARG A 25 1.73 -16.27 7.72
C ARG A 25 0.59 -15.93 8.68
N VAL A 26 0.44 -14.64 9.00
CA VAL A 26 -0.70 -14.14 9.75
C VAL A 26 -1.72 -13.53 8.80
N LYS A 27 -2.98 -13.97 8.87
CA LYS A 27 -4.06 -13.41 8.07
C LYS A 27 -5.35 -13.41 8.87
N LYS A 28 -6.03 -12.26 8.96
CA LYS A 28 -7.22 -12.06 9.80
C LYS A 28 -6.95 -12.52 11.24
N ALA A 29 -5.79 -12.15 11.78
CA ALA A 29 -5.31 -12.54 13.11
C ALA A 29 -5.27 -14.06 13.39
N HIS A 30 -5.00 -14.88 12.37
CA HIS A 30 -4.74 -16.31 12.52
C HIS A 30 -3.34 -16.63 12.02
N ILE A 31 -2.58 -17.37 12.84
CA ILE A 31 -1.27 -17.90 12.48
C ILE A 31 -1.50 -19.15 11.62
N GLY A 32 -1.04 -19.10 10.37
CA GLY A 32 -1.09 -20.23 9.46
C GLY A 32 -0.02 -21.28 9.73
N SER A 33 -0.08 -22.38 8.99
CA SER A 33 0.98 -23.39 8.98
C SER A 33 2.30 -22.78 8.50
N PRO A 34 3.45 -23.26 9.02
CA PRO A 34 4.75 -22.84 8.51
C PRO A 34 4.85 -23.12 7.01
N SER A 35 5.35 -22.14 6.27
CA SER A 35 5.57 -22.25 4.83
C SER A 35 6.86 -21.56 4.48
N ARG A 36 7.55 -22.06 3.46
CA ARG A 36 8.80 -21.45 3.00
C ARG A 36 8.50 -20.06 2.44
N VAL A 37 9.20 -19.07 3.00
CA VAL A 37 9.24 -17.68 2.55
C VAL A 37 10.70 -17.38 2.23
N TYR A 38 10.94 -16.76 1.08
CA TYR A 38 12.30 -16.54 0.58
C TYR A 38 12.35 -15.37 -0.39
N ILE A 39 13.57 -14.92 -0.67
CA ILE A 39 13.86 -13.91 -1.68
C ILE A 39 14.47 -14.61 -2.89
N GLN A 40 13.87 -14.46 -4.05
CA GLN A 40 14.36 -15.06 -5.29
C GLN A 40 15.06 -14.01 -6.15
N ASP A 41 16.31 -14.29 -6.50
CA ASP A 41 17.15 -13.48 -7.40
C ASP A 41 17.25 -12.00 -7.01
N ASP A 42 17.06 -11.67 -5.73
CA ASP A 42 16.90 -10.29 -5.20
C ASP A 42 15.83 -9.45 -5.93
N LYS A 43 14.95 -10.11 -6.68
CA LYS A 43 13.91 -9.50 -7.51
C LYS A 43 12.51 -9.81 -7.00
N TYR A 44 12.31 -10.95 -6.37
CA TYR A 44 10.97 -11.37 -5.93
C TYR A 44 10.95 -11.76 -4.46
N PHE A 45 10.05 -11.14 -3.71
CA PHE A 45 9.63 -11.64 -2.40
C PHE A 45 8.59 -12.76 -2.59
N CYS A 46 8.96 -13.97 -2.20
CA CYS A 46 8.19 -15.18 -2.46
C CYS A 46 7.59 -15.73 -1.16
N TYR A 47 6.27 -15.89 -1.12
CA TYR A 47 5.55 -16.41 0.03
C TYR A 47 4.31 -17.19 -0.37
N HIS A 48 3.82 -18.03 0.53
CA HIS A 48 2.68 -18.87 0.28
C HIS A 48 1.37 -18.26 0.78
N SER A 49 0.29 -18.43 0.02
CA SER A 49 -1.05 -17.94 0.35
C SER A 49 -2.11 -18.99 0.14
N LYS A 50 -3.04 -19.12 1.10
CA LYS A 50 -4.29 -19.85 0.84
C LYS A 50 -5.04 -19.18 -0.33
N GLY A 51 -5.57 -20.01 -1.24
CA GLY A 51 -6.47 -19.59 -2.31
C GLY A 51 -7.84 -19.15 -1.77
N LEU A 52 -8.80 -18.91 -2.66
CA LEU A 52 -10.16 -18.50 -2.30
C LEU A 52 -10.90 -19.54 -1.41
N TRP A 53 -10.47 -20.80 -1.40
CA TRP A 53 -11.09 -21.90 -0.64
C TRP A 53 -10.07 -22.67 0.21
N LYS A 54 -10.51 -23.16 1.39
CA LYS A 54 -9.67 -23.87 2.37
C LYS A 54 -9.12 -25.23 1.88
N LEU A 55 -9.67 -25.80 0.81
CA LEU A 55 -9.34 -27.12 0.27
C LEU A 55 -8.21 -27.12 -0.78
N PHE A 56 -7.80 -25.95 -1.28
CA PHE A 56 -6.70 -25.88 -2.25
C PHE A 56 -5.33 -25.75 -1.57
N PRO A 57 -4.27 -26.31 -2.18
CA PRO A 57 -2.91 -26.14 -1.70
C PRO A 57 -2.53 -24.67 -1.64
N LEU A 58 -1.55 -24.35 -0.79
CA LEU A 58 -0.99 -23.01 -0.71
C LEU A 58 -0.45 -22.59 -2.09
N LYS A 59 -0.97 -21.48 -2.63
CA LYS A 59 -0.47 -20.90 -3.89
C LYS A 59 0.76 -20.07 -3.59
N LEU A 60 1.85 -20.33 -4.30
CA LEU A 60 3.03 -19.46 -4.31
C LEU A 60 2.64 -18.09 -4.87
N LYS A 61 2.99 -17.05 -4.13
CA LYS A 61 2.89 -15.65 -4.53
C LYS A 61 4.30 -15.10 -4.62
N SER A 62 4.62 -14.54 -5.77
CA SER A 62 5.84 -13.78 -6.00
C SER A 62 5.43 -12.34 -6.20
N VAL A 63 6.02 -11.45 -5.41
CA VAL A 63 5.83 -10.01 -5.53
C VAL A 63 7.17 -9.40 -5.86
N GLU A 64 7.22 -8.54 -6.88
CA GLU A 64 8.45 -7.84 -7.24
C GLU A 64 8.90 -6.97 -6.07
N ILE A 65 10.20 -7.00 -5.75
CA ILE A 65 10.79 -6.14 -4.72
C ILE A 65 10.46 -4.66 -5.00
N ASP A 66 10.26 -4.30 -6.27
CA ASP A 66 9.86 -2.95 -6.69
C ASP A 66 8.44 -2.54 -6.27
N GLU A 67 7.56 -3.51 -5.97
CA GLU A 67 6.22 -3.23 -5.42
C GLU A 67 6.25 -3.07 -3.88
N LEU A 68 7.36 -3.40 -3.21
CA LEU A 68 7.47 -3.26 -1.75
C LEU A 68 7.68 -1.79 -1.40
N PHE A 69 6.81 -1.29 -0.53
CA PHE A 69 6.84 0.07 -0.03
C PHE A 69 7.68 0.19 1.25
N GLU A 70 7.45 -0.73 2.19
CA GLU A 70 7.99 -0.69 3.54
C GLU A 70 7.96 -2.10 4.17
N VAL A 71 8.86 -2.35 5.13
CA VAL A 71 8.75 -3.48 6.06
C VAL A 71 8.67 -2.91 7.47
N ARG A 72 7.77 -3.46 8.29
CA ARG A 72 7.61 -3.07 9.69
C ARG A 72 7.84 -4.28 10.59
N THR A 73 8.48 -4.09 11.73
CA THR A 73 8.56 -5.10 12.80
C THR A 73 7.44 -4.90 13.81
N GLY A 74 7.23 -5.92 14.65
CA GLY A 74 6.26 -5.89 15.73
C GLY A 74 4.83 -5.88 15.24
N PHE A 75 3.96 -5.22 16.01
CA PHE A 75 2.52 -5.19 15.75
C PHE A 75 2.08 -3.92 15.00
N SER A 76 2.89 -3.51 14.02
CA SER A 76 2.82 -2.18 13.38
C SER A 76 1.93 -2.11 12.13
N THR A 77 1.07 -3.10 11.91
CA THR A 77 0.03 -3.13 10.86
C THR A 77 -1.30 -3.51 11.46
N ASP A 78 -2.41 -3.05 10.86
CA ASP A 78 -3.76 -3.30 11.40
C ASP A 78 -4.02 -4.79 11.70
N ASN A 79 -3.55 -5.70 10.84
CA ASN A 79 -3.77 -7.14 11.04
C ASN A 79 -2.90 -7.74 12.16
N LEU A 80 -1.64 -7.31 12.33
CA LEU A 80 -0.80 -7.77 13.46
C LEU A 80 -1.15 -7.07 14.77
N HIS A 81 -1.45 -5.78 14.72
CA HIS A 81 -2.00 -5.03 15.84
C HIS A 81 -3.25 -5.73 16.34
N TYR A 82 -4.20 -6.00 15.42
CA TYR A 82 -5.37 -6.78 15.75
C TYR A 82 -5.02 -8.18 16.27
N ALA A 83 -4.07 -8.89 15.66
CA ALA A 83 -3.67 -10.22 16.13
C ALA A 83 -3.13 -10.20 17.56
N SER A 84 -2.31 -9.22 17.90
CA SER A 84 -1.71 -9.05 19.24
C SER A 84 -2.76 -8.85 20.33
N THR A 85 -3.96 -8.37 20.01
CA THR A 85 -5.04 -8.26 21.00
C THR A 85 -5.50 -9.63 21.52
N LYS A 86 -5.27 -10.73 20.79
CA LYS A 86 -5.72 -12.08 21.17
C LYS A 86 -4.72 -12.78 22.11
N PRO A 87 -5.16 -13.32 23.26
CA PRO A 87 -4.30 -14.11 24.15
C PRO A 87 -3.63 -15.30 23.45
N SER A 88 -4.39 -16.06 22.66
CA SER A 88 -3.88 -17.19 21.89
C SER A 88 -2.79 -16.82 20.89
N PHE A 89 -2.78 -15.57 20.41
CA PHE A 89 -1.72 -15.07 19.54
C PHE A 89 -0.50 -14.64 20.36
N ARG A 90 -0.69 -13.93 21.48
CA ARG A 90 0.39 -13.52 22.39
C ARG A 90 1.12 -14.70 23.02
N GLU A 91 0.41 -15.79 23.30
CA GLU A 91 1.00 -17.06 23.74
C GLU A 91 1.81 -17.73 22.64
N ALA A 92 1.37 -17.60 21.38
CA ALA A 92 1.99 -18.26 20.23
C ALA A 92 3.11 -17.43 19.57
N ALA A 93 3.11 -16.10 19.73
CA ALA A 93 4.00 -15.17 19.06
C ALA A 93 4.16 -13.87 19.87
N SER A 94 5.40 -13.54 20.21
CA SER A 94 5.77 -12.25 20.79
C SER A 94 5.96 -11.17 19.71
N GLU A 95 6.00 -9.92 20.12
CA GLU A 95 6.23 -8.79 19.19
C GLU A 95 7.55 -8.93 18.43
N SER A 96 8.60 -9.38 19.12
CA SER A 96 9.94 -9.53 18.57
C SER A 96 10.07 -10.54 17.42
N VAL A 97 9.09 -11.42 17.23
CA VAL A 97 9.08 -12.42 16.13
C VAL A 97 8.12 -12.05 15.00
N CYS A 98 7.45 -10.90 15.08
CA CYS A 98 6.46 -10.48 14.11
C CYS A 98 7.00 -9.41 13.18
N PHE A 99 6.64 -9.50 11.90
CA PHE A 99 6.92 -8.45 10.92
C PHE A 99 5.91 -8.47 9.77
N SER A 100 5.87 -7.36 9.04
CA SER A 100 4.95 -7.11 7.93
C SER A 100 5.68 -6.56 6.73
N VAL A 101 5.34 -7.05 5.55
CA VAL A 101 5.79 -6.51 4.26
C VAL A 101 4.62 -5.76 3.62
N ILE A 102 4.81 -4.48 3.32
CA ILE A 102 3.79 -3.58 2.76
C ILE A 102 4.07 -3.36 1.28
N PHE A 103 3.04 -3.51 0.46
CA PHE A 103 3.11 -3.41 -0.99
C PHE A 103 2.20 -2.29 -1.50
N THR A 104 2.64 -1.60 -2.56
CA THR A 104 1.80 -0.65 -3.30
C THR A 104 1.03 -1.39 -4.39
N ARG A 105 -0.28 -1.12 -4.53
CA ARG A 105 -1.09 -1.67 -5.64
C ARG A 105 -1.79 -0.55 -6.41
N PRO A 106 -1.87 -0.63 -7.75
CA PRO A 106 -2.52 0.40 -8.56
C PRO A 106 -3.99 0.66 -8.18
N GLU A 107 -4.71 -0.37 -7.74
CA GLU A 107 -6.15 -0.25 -7.49
C GLU A 107 -6.55 0.03 -6.03
N PHE A 108 -5.62 0.00 -5.05
CA PHE A 108 -5.94 0.18 -3.62
C PHE A 108 -4.78 0.74 -2.80
N LEU A 109 -5.12 1.52 -1.76
CA LEU A 109 -4.29 1.88 -0.60
C LEU A 109 -3.40 0.70 -0.17
N HIS A 110 -2.16 0.99 0.25
CA HIS A 110 -1.11 0.01 0.58
C HIS A 110 -1.63 -1.26 1.26
N LYS A 111 -1.14 -2.42 0.80
CA LYS A 111 -1.54 -3.74 1.32
C LYS A 111 -0.40 -4.36 2.12
N SER A 112 -0.67 -4.82 3.34
CA SER A 112 0.32 -5.59 4.12
C SER A 112 0.15 -7.11 3.95
N VAL A 113 1.27 -7.83 4.12
CA VAL A 113 1.30 -9.27 4.38
C VAL A 113 2.17 -9.50 5.61
N ASP A 114 1.63 -10.23 6.58
CA ASP A 114 2.21 -10.33 7.91
C ASP A 114 2.70 -11.75 8.22
N PHE A 115 3.75 -11.85 9.03
CA PHE A 115 4.43 -13.09 9.34
C PHE A 115 4.84 -13.17 10.82
N VAL A 116 4.91 -14.40 11.30
CA VAL A 116 5.54 -14.80 12.57
C VAL A 116 6.72 -15.70 12.24
N ALA A 117 7.89 -15.30 12.71
CA ALA A 117 9.11 -16.08 12.65
C ALA A 117 9.22 -17.07 13.83
N ASP A 118 10.12 -18.03 13.71
CA ASP A 118 10.46 -18.97 14.78
C ASP A 118 11.33 -18.34 15.88
N SER A 119 12.09 -17.30 15.53
CA SER A 119 12.96 -16.58 16.46
C SER A 119 13.08 -15.09 16.11
N PRO A 120 13.43 -14.23 17.09
CA PRO A 120 13.69 -12.81 16.83
C PRO A 120 14.84 -12.61 15.84
N LYS A 121 15.81 -13.52 15.84
CA LYS A 121 16.93 -13.53 14.89
C LYS A 121 16.44 -13.70 13.46
N THR A 122 15.55 -14.66 13.21
CA THR A 122 14.94 -14.88 11.89
C THR A 122 14.10 -13.68 11.45
N CYS A 123 13.32 -13.10 12.37
CA CYS A 123 12.54 -11.89 12.13
C CYS A 123 13.45 -10.72 11.68
N ASN A 124 14.49 -10.43 12.46
CA ASN A 124 15.46 -9.37 12.17
C ASN A 124 16.22 -9.64 10.86
N THR A 125 16.57 -10.90 10.57
CA THR A 125 17.22 -11.29 9.31
C THR A 125 16.34 -10.91 8.11
N PHE A 126 15.04 -11.23 8.15
CA PHE A 126 14.10 -10.88 7.09
C PHE A 126 13.87 -9.38 6.98
N PHE A 127 13.68 -8.72 8.12
CA PHE A 127 13.51 -7.27 8.18
C PHE A 127 14.71 -6.55 7.56
N ASN A 128 15.92 -6.83 8.03
CA ASN A 128 17.13 -6.18 7.53
C ASN A 128 17.39 -6.50 6.05
N ALA A 129 17.19 -7.74 5.60
CA ALA A 129 17.35 -8.11 4.20
C ALA A 129 16.36 -7.38 3.29
N LEU A 130 15.07 -7.39 3.63
CA LEU A 130 14.04 -6.72 2.83
C LEU A 130 14.15 -5.20 2.90
N GLN A 131 14.44 -4.63 4.08
CA GLN A 131 14.66 -3.20 4.23
C GLN A 131 15.88 -2.76 3.43
N TYR A 132 16.97 -3.53 3.44
CA TYR A 132 18.11 -3.28 2.56
C TYR A 132 17.70 -3.31 1.09
N LEU A 133 16.98 -4.35 0.63
CA LEU A 133 16.54 -4.42 -0.77
C LEU A 133 15.60 -3.28 -1.14
N ILE A 134 14.64 -2.91 -0.28
CA ILE A 134 13.78 -1.74 -0.49
C ILE A 134 14.63 -0.48 -0.57
N ASN A 135 15.63 -0.32 0.30
CA ASN A 135 16.53 0.84 0.28
C ASN A 135 17.45 0.83 -0.95
N VAL A 136 17.91 -0.34 -1.41
CA VAL A 136 18.62 -0.50 -2.68
C VAL A 136 17.71 -0.12 -3.83
N ARG A 137 16.46 -0.61 -3.89
CA ARG A 137 15.49 -0.23 -4.93
C ARG A 137 15.06 1.22 -4.87
N LYS A 138 14.90 1.79 -3.67
CA LYS A 138 14.65 3.22 -3.48
C LYS A 138 15.85 4.01 -3.96
N ARG A 139 17.08 3.59 -3.66
CA ARG A 139 18.30 4.18 -4.20
C ARG A 139 18.40 4.01 -5.71
N GLU A 140 18.16 2.83 -6.27
CA GLU A 140 18.12 2.59 -7.71
C GLU A 140 17.06 3.44 -8.39
N ARG A 141 15.92 3.69 -7.74
CA ARG A 141 14.87 4.60 -8.22
C ARG A 141 15.26 6.07 -8.11
N LEU A 142 15.92 6.46 -7.02
CA LEU A 142 16.45 7.81 -6.82
C LEU A 142 17.52 8.08 -7.89
N PHE A 143 18.49 7.17 -8.02
CA PHE A 143 19.55 7.17 -9.03
C PHE A 143 19.14 6.54 -10.37
N PHE A 144 17.82 6.46 -10.64
CA PHE A 144 17.32 5.88 -11.87
C PHE A 144 17.75 6.76 -13.04
N ASP A 145 18.68 6.26 -13.83
CA ASP A 145 19.08 6.92 -15.07
C ASP A 145 18.01 6.58 -16.13
N GLU A 146 17.01 7.45 -16.20
CA GLU A 146 15.89 7.33 -17.16
C GLU A 146 16.42 7.20 -18.59
N LYS A 147 17.48 7.94 -18.96
CA LYS A 147 18.07 7.84 -20.30
C LYS A 147 18.66 6.45 -20.55
N ARG A 148 19.42 5.91 -19.59
CA ARG A 148 19.96 4.55 -19.69
C ARG A 148 18.87 3.49 -19.75
N TRP A 149 17.83 3.62 -18.93
CA TRP A 149 16.71 2.68 -18.94
C TRP A 149 15.95 2.74 -20.27
N ILE A 150 15.69 3.93 -20.81
CA ILE A 150 15.09 4.10 -22.14
C ILE A 150 15.97 3.42 -23.20
N ALA A 151 17.29 3.65 -23.19
CA ALA A 151 18.23 2.98 -24.10
C ALA A 151 18.24 1.44 -23.95
N GLU A 152 18.06 0.89 -22.74
CA GLU A 152 17.87 -0.54 -22.53
C GLU A 152 16.54 -1.04 -23.10
N LYS A 153 15.45 -0.27 -22.96
CA LYS A 153 14.14 -0.61 -23.55
C LYS A 153 14.14 -0.54 -25.06
N PHE A 154 14.90 0.38 -25.65
CA PHE A 154 15.14 0.41 -27.09
C PHE A 154 15.73 -0.93 -27.56
N ARG A 155 16.82 -1.36 -26.93
CA ARG A 155 17.50 -2.62 -27.25
C ARG A 155 16.65 -3.86 -27.00
N GLU A 156 15.77 -3.85 -25.99
CA GLU A 156 14.80 -4.93 -25.77
C GLU A 156 13.71 -4.99 -26.86
N ALA A 157 13.33 -3.84 -27.42
CA ALA A 157 12.28 -3.73 -28.42
C ALA A 157 12.78 -3.99 -29.85
N ASP A 158 14.08 -3.79 -30.12
CA ASP A 158 14.74 -4.06 -31.40
C ASP A 158 14.97 -5.57 -31.55
N VAL A 159 13.94 -6.28 -31.99
CA VAL A 159 13.94 -7.75 -32.03
C VAL A 159 14.77 -8.26 -33.21
N ASP A 160 14.74 -7.54 -34.33
CA ASP A 160 15.49 -7.89 -35.53
C ASP A 160 16.95 -7.38 -35.50
N LYS A 161 17.31 -6.58 -34.49
CA LYS A 161 18.66 -6.03 -34.23
C LYS A 161 19.15 -5.13 -35.35
N ASN A 162 18.24 -4.43 -36.02
CA ASN A 162 18.57 -3.51 -37.10
C ASN A 162 19.02 -2.12 -36.59
N GLY A 163 19.02 -1.90 -35.27
CA GLY A 163 19.40 -0.65 -34.62
C GLY A 163 18.33 0.44 -34.70
N LYS A 164 17.10 0.08 -35.07
CA LYS A 164 15.94 0.95 -35.25
C LYS A 164 14.67 0.22 -34.82
N LEU A 165 13.59 0.97 -34.61
CA LEU A 165 12.31 0.42 -34.19
C LEU A 165 11.20 0.76 -35.17
N SER A 166 10.52 -0.29 -35.63
CA SER A 166 9.21 -0.14 -36.28
C SER A 166 8.13 0.27 -35.28
N PHE A 167 7.05 0.88 -35.75
CA PHE A 167 5.89 1.17 -34.89
C PHE A 167 5.33 -0.10 -34.23
N ARG A 168 5.41 -1.25 -34.91
CA ARG A 168 4.93 -2.54 -34.38
C ARG A 168 5.74 -2.99 -33.16
N GLU A 169 7.06 -2.84 -33.20
CA GLU A 169 7.95 -3.17 -32.08
C GLU A 169 7.74 -2.21 -30.91
N LEU A 170 7.68 -0.91 -31.19
CA LEU A 170 7.35 0.10 -30.19
C LEU A 170 5.99 -0.19 -29.53
N TRP A 171 4.97 -0.52 -30.32
CA TRP A 171 3.62 -0.77 -29.80
C TRP A 171 3.57 -2.00 -28.88
N LYS A 172 4.34 -3.06 -29.20
CA LYS A 172 4.50 -4.22 -28.32
C LYS A 172 5.19 -3.81 -27.00
N LEU A 173 6.21 -2.98 -27.07
CA LEU A 173 6.88 -2.45 -25.88
C LEU A 173 5.90 -1.64 -25.01
N LEU A 174 5.15 -0.70 -25.58
CA LEU A 174 4.18 0.12 -24.85
C LEU A 174 3.10 -0.72 -24.16
N LYS A 175 2.62 -1.78 -24.82
CA LYS A 175 1.70 -2.76 -24.21
C LYS A 175 2.34 -3.54 -23.07
N LYS A 176 3.60 -3.94 -23.21
CA LYS A 176 4.38 -4.61 -22.15
C LYS A 176 4.59 -3.69 -20.94
N LEU A 177 4.74 -2.39 -21.15
CA LEU A 177 4.84 -1.38 -20.10
C LEU A 177 3.48 -1.00 -19.48
N ASN A 178 2.38 -1.57 -19.95
CA ASN A 178 1.02 -1.37 -19.44
C ASN A 178 0.58 0.11 -19.39
N LEU A 179 0.97 0.89 -20.41
CA LEU A 179 0.57 2.29 -20.52
C LEU A 179 -0.83 2.37 -21.14
N GLY A 180 -1.79 3.01 -20.45
CA GLY A 180 -3.18 3.20 -20.90
C GLY A 180 -3.32 4.21 -22.05
N LEU A 181 -2.64 3.97 -23.17
CA LEU A 181 -2.54 4.86 -24.32
C LEU A 181 -3.38 4.32 -25.49
N SER A 182 -3.96 5.23 -26.29
CA SER A 182 -4.57 4.84 -27.55
C SER A 182 -3.49 4.60 -28.62
N GLU A 183 -3.73 3.63 -29.50
CA GLU A 183 -2.80 3.30 -30.60
C GLU A 183 -2.58 4.49 -31.54
N GLN A 184 -3.64 5.26 -31.78
CA GLN A 184 -3.60 6.46 -32.63
C GLN A 184 -2.68 7.53 -32.04
N TYR A 185 -2.78 7.81 -30.73
CA TYR A 185 -1.94 8.81 -30.08
C TYR A 185 -0.46 8.39 -30.07
N ALA A 186 -0.18 7.12 -29.77
CA ALA A 186 1.18 6.59 -29.86
C ALA A 186 1.74 6.69 -31.29
N LYS A 187 0.90 6.49 -32.32
CA LYS A 187 1.30 6.62 -33.72
C LYS A 187 1.61 8.07 -34.10
N THR A 188 0.83 9.04 -33.62
CA THR A 188 1.13 10.47 -33.82
C THR A 188 2.49 10.82 -33.20
N LEU A 189 2.71 10.44 -31.92
CA LEU A 189 3.98 10.68 -31.25
C LEU A 189 5.16 10.01 -31.98
N PHE A 190 4.95 8.81 -32.52
CA PHE A 190 5.95 8.09 -33.30
C PHE A 190 6.33 8.88 -34.56
N MET A 191 5.34 9.36 -35.31
CA MET A 191 5.59 10.16 -36.53
C MET A 191 6.26 11.51 -36.23
N ASP A 192 5.94 12.11 -35.09
CA ASP A 192 6.54 13.36 -34.63
C ASP A 192 7.99 13.19 -34.13
N ALA A 193 8.33 12.00 -33.65
CA ALA A 193 9.67 11.64 -33.18
C ALA A 193 10.60 11.20 -34.33
N ASP A 194 10.04 10.66 -35.42
CA ASP A 194 10.75 10.32 -36.66
C ASP A 194 11.14 11.60 -37.41
N THR A 195 12.23 12.22 -36.98
CA THR A 195 12.77 13.47 -37.53
C THR A 195 13.67 13.23 -38.74
N LYS A 196 14.40 12.10 -38.75
CA LYS A 196 15.32 11.69 -39.81
C LYS A 196 14.60 11.04 -40.98
N LYS A 197 13.30 10.72 -40.85
CA LYS A 197 12.45 10.10 -41.88
C LYS A 197 13.07 8.83 -42.42
N THR A 198 13.57 8.01 -41.49
CA THR A 198 14.27 6.79 -41.84
C THR A 198 13.27 5.73 -42.26
N LEU A 199 13.41 5.23 -43.48
CA LEU A 199 12.53 4.20 -44.03
C LEU A 199 13.19 2.83 -44.00
N ALA A 200 12.41 1.80 -43.67
CA ALA A 200 12.74 0.40 -43.95
C ALA A 200 12.70 0.15 -45.47
N ASP A 201 13.25 -0.99 -45.91
CA ASP A 201 13.21 -1.43 -47.32
C ASP A 201 11.77 -1.52 -47.90
N LYS A 202 10.77 -1.61 -47.02
CA LYS A 202 9.34 -1.65 -47.36
C LYS A 202 8.61 -0.31 -47.27
N GLY A 203 9.33 0.79 -47.03
CA GLY A 203 8.76 2.14 -46.90
C GLY A 203 8.09 2.42 -45.56
N GLU A 204 8.36 1.62 -44.53
CA GLU A 204 7.87 1.87 -43.16
C GLU A 204 8.79 2.84 -42.42
N ASN A 205 8.22 3.83 -41.71
CA ASN A 205 8.99 4.73 -40.85
C ASN A 205 9.59 3.97 -39.66
N LEU A 206 10.82 4.32 -39.30
CA LEU A 206 11.60 3.71 -38.23
C LEU A 206 12.16 4.79 -37.30
N LEU A 207 12.24 4.51 -36.00
CA LEU A 207 12.95 5.37 -35.04
C LEU A 207 14.31 4.77 -34.71
N ASP A 208 15.37 5.54 -34.80
CA ASP A 208 16.64 5.17 -34.16
C ASP A 208 16.62 5.39 -32.63
N GLU A 209 17.72 5.08 -31.95
CA GLU A 209 17.81 5.17 -30.49
C GLU A 209 17.58 6.60 -29.98
N GLU A 210 18.09 7.61 -30.70
CA GLU A 210 17.96 9.02 -30.32
C GLU A 210 16.51 9.49 -30.48
N GLU A 211 15.88 9.12 -31.60
CA GLU A 211 14.48 9.43 -31.88
C GLU A 211 13.53 8.71 -30.92
N PHE A 212 13.86 7.48 -30.51
CA PHE A 212 13.13 6.75 -29.48
C PHE A 212 13.23 7.43 -28.11
N VAL A 213 14.41 7.94 -27.73
CA VAL A 213 14.57 8.73 -26.51
C VAL A 213 13.70 9.99 -26.56
N ASN A 214 13.67 10.70 -27.68
CA ASN A 214 12.80 11.85 -27.90
C ASN A 214 11.30 11.48 -27.84
N PHE A 215 10.92 10.34 -28.43
CA PHE A 215 9.55 9.81 -28.33
C PHE A 215 9.15 9.62 -26.85
N PHE A 216 9.99 8.96 -26.06
CA PHE A 216 9.70 8.72 -24.64
C PHE A 216 9.67 10.02 -23.82
N ALA A 217 10.58 10.95 -24.08
CA ALA A 217 10.58 12.26 -23.42
C ALA A 217 9.29 13.05 -23.68
N ARG A 218 8.72 12.96 -24.89
CA ARG A 218 7.42 13.57 -25.22
C ARG A 218 6.27 12.83 -24.53
N LEU A 219 6.34 11.50 -24.51
CA LEU A 219 5.32 10.67 -23.89
C LEU A 219 5.19 10.91 -22.38
N THR A 220 6.30 11.16 -21.69
CA THR A 220 6.35 11.35 -20.23
C THR A 220 6.38 12.82 -19.79
N LYS A 221 6.31 13.75 -20.76
CA LYS A 221 6.33 15.20 -20.50
C LYS A 221 5.18 15.60 -19.58
N ARG A 222 5.50 16.41 -18.57
CA ARG A 222 4.53 16.96 -17.62
C ARG A 222 4.64 18.48 -17.62
N PRO A 223 4.04 19.16 -18.61
CA PRO A 223 4.14 20.61 -18.73
C PRO A 223 3.54 21.33 -17.51
N ASP A 224 2.62 20.68 -16.81
CA ASP A 224 2.07 21.13 -15.54
C ASP A 224 3.13 21.16 -14.42
N LEU A 225 4.05 20.19 -14.36
CA LEU A 225 5.15 20.21 -13.39
C LEU A 225 6.19 21.27 -13.76
N ASP A 226 6.48 21.42 -15.06
CA ASP A 226 7.42 22.44 -15.54
C ASP A 226 6.95 23.84 -15.12
N GLU A 227 5.66 24.13 -15.26
CA GLU A 227 5.07 25.42 -14.87
C GLU A 227 5.03 25.62 -13.35
N ILE A 228 4.75 24.57 -12.58
CA ILE A 228 4.82 24.61 -11.11
C ILE A 228 6.23 24.99 -10.67
N ILE A 229 7.26 24.39 -11.27
CA ILE A 229 8.66 24.69 -10.92
C ILE A 229 8.98 26.14 -11.23
N ARG A 230 8.61 26.65 -12.41
CA ARG A 230 8.82 28.07 -12.74
C ARG A 230 8.15 29.01 -11.76
N THR A 231 6.97 28.65 -11.26
CA THR A 231 6.21 29.44 -10.27
C THR A 231 6.98 29.58 -8.96
N PHE A 232 7.70 28.54 -8.53
CA PHE A 232 8.48 28.54 -7.28
C PHE A 232 9.96 28.85 -7.47
N SER A 233 10.40 29.05 -8.71
CA SER A 233 11.76 29.43 -9.06
C SER A 233 11.93 30.94 -8.98
N SER A 234 12.90 31.41 -8.19
CA SER A 234 13.25 32.83 -8.16
C SER A 234 13.72 33.36 -9.54
N SER A 235 14.33 32.52 -10.37
CA SER A 235 14.74 32.87 -11.73
C SER A 235 13.67 32.63 -12.80
N HIS A 236 12.49 32.10 -12.42
CA HIS A 236 11.42 31.68 -13.33
C HIS A 236 11.86 30.63 -14.37
N GLU A 237 12.93 29.91 -14.06
CA GLU A 237 13.42 28.79 -14.88
C GLU A 237 12.80 27.47 -14.41
N GLU A 238 12.95 26.42 -15.22
CA GLU A 238 12.52 25.06 -14.86
C GLU A 238 13.49 24.39 -13.85
N ALA A 239 13.96 25.15 -12.87
CA ALA A 239 14.89 24.71 -11.84
C ALA A 239 14.69 25.48 -10.53
N LEU A 240 14.86 24.78 -9.40
CA LEU A 240 14.82 25.37 -8.05
C LEU A 240 16.21 25.34 -7.41
N THR A 241 16.61 26.47 -6.82
CA THR A 241 17.75 26.53 -5.90
C THR A 241 17.41 25.85 -4.56
N VAL A 242 18.40 25.72 -3.67
CA VAL A 242 18.15 25.25 -2.29
C VAL A 242 17.18 26.18 -1.56
N ASP A 243 17.32 27.49 -1.76
CA ASP A 243 16.45 28.51 -1.16
C ASP A 243 15.02 28.42 -1.71
N ASP A 244 14.86 28.29 -3.03
CA ASP A 244 13.56 28.10 -3.67
C ASP A 244 12.86 26.84 -3.16
N LEU A 245 13.60 25.72 -3.09
CA LEU A 245 13.08 24.44 -2.57
C LEU A 245 12.69 24.56 -1.10
N ARG A 246 13.51 25.20 -0.26
CA ARG A 246 13.19 25.42 1.16
C ARG A 246 11.90 26.23 1.26
N ASN A 247 11.79 27.31 0.51
CA ASN A 247 10.61 28.18 0.51
C ASN A 247 9.37 27.38 0.09
N PHE A 248 9.43 26.64 -1.02
CA PHE A 248 8.35 25.75 -1.46
C PHE A 248 7.92 24.75 -0.37
N LEU A 249 8.87 24.09 0.28
CA LEU A 249 8.58 23.11 1.33
C LEU A 249 7.92 23.75 2.56
N ILE A 250 8.34 24.96 2.94
CA ILE A 250 7.79 25.68 4.09
C ILE A 250 6.41 26.28 3.75
N THR A 251 6.30 27.01 2.65
CA THR A 251 5.13 27.84 2.34
C THR A 251 4.01 27.05 1.67
N GLU A 252 4.33 26.17 0.72
CA GLU A 252 3.32 25.42 -0.03
C GLU A 252 3.04 24.07 0.61
N GLN A 253 4.10 23.32 0.91
CA GLN A 253 3.97 21.98 1.49
C GLN A 253 3.81 21.99 3.01
N GLN A 254 3.90 23.16 3.65
CA GLN A 254 3.62 23.37 5.08
C GLN A 254 4.53 22.53 6.01
N PHE A 255 5.83 22.45 5.68
CA PHE A 255 6.87 21.87 6.52
C PHE A 255 7.71 22.97 7.20
N PRO A 256 7.25 23.57 8.31
CA PRO A 256 7.88 24.76 8.90
C PRO A 256 9.25 24.50 9.55
N TYR A 257 9.63 23.24 9.72
CA TYR A 257 10.86 22.83 10.40
C TYR A 257 12.04 22.61 9.44
N ILE A 258 11.89 22.91 8.16
CA ILE A 258 12.95 22.72 7.15
C ILE A 258 13.93 23.90 7.21
N ASP A 259 15.17 23.61 7.58
CA ASP A 259 16.30 24.54 7.49
C ASP A 259 17.09 24.33 6.18
N ASP A 260 18.10 25.18 5.97
CA ASP A 260 18.95 25.16 4.76
C ASP A 260 19.68 23.83 4.58
N ILE A 261 20.16 23.28 5.70
CA ILE A 261 20.89 22.01 5.72
C ILE A 261 19.95 20.89 5.26
N LYS A 262 18.72 20.86 5.78
CA LYS A 262 17.73 19.86 5.43
C LYS A 262 17.24 20.02 3.99
N ALA A 263 17.00 21.24 3.54
CA ALA A 263 16.63 21.53 2.15
C ALA A 263 17.74 21.07 1.18
N GLN A 264 19.00 21.32 1.51
CA GLN A 264 20.14 20.86 0.72
C GLN A 264 20.24 19.34 0.68
N GLN A 265 20.03 18.65 1.82
CA GLN A 265 19.99 17.18 1.87
C GLN A 265 18.85 16.61 1.01
N ILE A 266 17.66 17.23 1.07
CA ILE A 266 16.51 16.84 0.25
C ILE A 266 16.86 17.01 -1.23
N LEU A 267 17.41 18.16 -1.62
CA LEU A 267 17.83 18.42 -2.99
C LEU A 267 18.84 17.37 -3.46
N GLN A 268 19.87 17.09 -2.67
CA GLN A 268 20.88 16.07 -2.99
C GLN A 268 20.30 14.66 -3.09
N THR A 269 19.25 14.37 -2.33
CA THR A 269 18.58 13.07 -2.32
C THR A 269 17.80 12.85 -3.62
N TYR A 270 17.01 13.85 -4.04
CA TYR A 270 16.05 13.68 -5.14
C TYR A 270 16.57 14.16 -6.50
N GLU A 271 17.49 15.11 -6.55
CA GLU A 271 18.14 15.48 -7.81
C GLU A 271 19.31 14.52 -8.05
N THR A 272 19.26 13.71 -9.10
CA THR A 272 20.30 12.70 -9.38
C THR A 272 21.02 12.90 -10.70
N GLY A 273 20.63 13.89 -11.51
CA GLY A 273 21.36 14.29 -12.70
C GLY A 273 22.78 14.77 -12.40
N LYS A 274 23.75 14.39 -13.24
CA LYS A 274 25.11 14.95 -13.20
C LYS A 274 25.07 16.37 -13.76
N GLN A 275 25.13 17.38 -12.89
CA GLN A 275 25.32 18.77 -13.29
C GLN A 275 26.82 19.05 -13.38
N GLN A 276 27.39 18.94 -14.58
CA GLN A 276 28.81 19.23 -14.80
C GLN A 276 29.05 20.74 -14.72
N GLY A 277 29.99 21.16 -13.86
CA GLY A 277 30.51 22.54 -13.84
C GLY A 277 29.76 23.56 -12.99
N GLN A 278 28.67 23.20 -12.31
CA GLN A 278 27.97 24.11 -11.39
C GLN A 278 28.45 23.93 -9.94
N GLN A 279 28.74 25.04 -9.25
CA GLN A 279 29.16 25.04 -7.84
C GLN A 279 28.03 24.63 -6.88
N GLN A 280 26.77 24.80 -7.28
CA GLN A 280 25.58 24.40 -6.53
C GLN A 280 24.62 23.61 -7.41
N LYS A 281 24.06 22.53 -6.85
CA LYS A 281 23.13 21.65 -7.55
C LYS A 281 21.72 22.25 -7.52
N LEU A 282 21.04 22.29 -8.66
CA LEU A 282 19.67 22.78 -8.81
C LEU A 282 18.68 21.62 -8.95
N MET A 283 17.50 21.72 -8.37
CA MET A 283 16.43 20.73 -8.55
C MET A 283 15.68 20.99 -9.86
N GLY A 284 15.81 20.08 -10.81
CA GLY A 284 15.09 20.12 -12.08
C GLY A 284 13.78 19.31 -12.06
N PRO A 285 13.08 19.19 -13.21
CA PRO A 285 11.76 18.58 -13.28
C PRO A 285 11.70 17.11 -12.85
N ILE A 286 12.77 16.35 -13.14
CA ILE A 286 12.87 14.95 -12.75
C ILE A 286 13.01 14.82 -11.24
N GLY A 287 13.94 15.57 -10.62
CA GLY A 287 14.13 15.55 -9.17
C GLY A 287 12.91 16.06 -8.40
N PHE A 288 12.26 17.12 -8.90
CA PHE A 288 11.04 17.64 -8.31
C PHE A 288 9.88 16.64 -8.37
N ARG A 289 9.73 15.91 -9.48
CA ARG A 289 8.72 14.83 -9.57
C ARG A 289 8.97 13.74 -8.54
N GLN A 290 10.22 13.31 -8.36
CA GLN A 290 10.57 12.30 -7.34
C GLN A 290 10.28 12.81 -5.92
N LEU A 291 10.56 14.09 -5.65
CA LEU A 291 10.22 14.75 -4.39
C LEU A 291 8.71 14.67 -4.12
N LEU A 292 7.86 15.03 -5.09
CA LEU A 292 6.41 15.00 -4.93
C LEU A 292 5.82 13.60 -4.75
N GLN A 293 6.50 12.56 -5.24
CA GLN A 293 6.09 11.16 -5.03
C GLN A 293 6.58 10.59 -3.70
N SER A 294 7.38 11.34 -2.94
CA SER A 294 7.88 10.96 -1.63
C SER A 294 6.96 11.44 -0.50
N GLN A 295 7.41 11.29 0.75
CA GLN A 295 6.73 11.86 1.92
C GLN A 295 6.50 13.38 1.81
N TRP A 296 7.33 14.09 1.04
CA TRP A 296 7.26 15.54 0.88
C TRP A 296 6.12 16.02 -0.01
N GLY A 297 5.49 15.12 -0.78
CA GLY A 297 4.26 15.40 -1.55
C GLY A 297 3.08 14.52 -1.11
N SER A 298 3.15 13.91 0.06
CA SER A 298 2.06 13.11 0.61
C SER A 298 0.85 14.01 0.91
N ILE A 299 -0.32 13.62 0.41
CA ILE A 299 -1.59 14.27 0.78
C ILE A 299 -1.94 14.07 2.26
N ILE A 300 -1.39 13.02 2.89
CA ILE A 300 -1.53 12.77 4.31
C ILE A 300 -0.48 13.59 5.07
N LYS A 301 -0.94 14.42 6.00
CA LYS A 301 -0.06 15.21 6.86
C LYS A 301 0.84 14.30 7.70
N PRO A 302 2.11 14.70 7.93
CA PRO A 302 2.97 13.97 8.85
C PRO A 302 2.33 13.81 10.23
N ASN A 303 2.46 12.62 10.82
CA ASN A 303 1.87 12.23 12.11
C ASN A 303 0.35 12.00 12.11
N HIS A 304 -0.32 12.09 10.94
CA HIS A 304 -1.74 11.79 10.79
C HIS A 304 -1.99 10.39 10.18
N GLU A 305 -0.97 9.55 10.10
CA GLU A 305 -1.06 8.18 9.57
C GLU A 305 -1.76 7.23 10.56
N THR A 306 -1.87 7.64 11.83
CA THR A 306 -2.56 6.92 12.92
C THR A 306 -3.53 7.84 13.65
N VAL A 307 -4.23 7.34 14.67
CA VAL A 307 -5.13 8.17 15.50
C VAL A 307 -4.33 9.31 16.14
N PHE A 308 -4.62 10.53 15.70
CA PHE A 308 -3.95 11.76 16.13
C PHE A 308 -4.88 12.69 16.92
N GLN A 309 -6.17 12.39 16.97
CA GLN A 309 -7.16 13.15 17.72
C GLN A 309 -6.95 12.96 19.22
N ASP A 310 -7.26 14.00 20.00
CA ASP A 310 -7.36 13.88 21.46
C ASP A 310 -8.54 12.95 21.79
N MET A 311 -8.24 11.75 22.30
CA MET A 311 -9.23 10.72 22.64
C MET A 311 -9.67 10.75 24.11
N LYS A 312 -9.40 11.86 24.83
CA LYS A 312 -9.78 12.03 26.25
C LYS A 312 -10.96 12.97 26.47
N ARG A 313 -11.60 13.48 25.41
CA ARG A 313 -12.77 14.37 25.51
C ARG A 313 -14.04 13.56 25.81
N PRO A 314 -15.13 14.21 26.25
CA PRO A 314 -16.42 13.55 26.39
C PRO A 314 -16.89 12.92 25.07
N LEU A 315 -17.62 11.79 25.16
CA LEU A 315 -18.07 11.03 23.99
C LEU A 315 -18.90 11.86 22.98
N SER A 316 -19.66 12.84 23.48
CA SER A 316 -20.47 13.76 22.67
C SER A 316 -19.66 14.69 21.74
N HIS A 317 -18.33 14.73 21.88
CA HIS A 317 -17.45 15.56 21.05
C HIS A 317 -16.91 14.82 19.82
N TYR A 318 -17.28 13.56 19.61
CA TYR A 318 -16.78 12.74 18.51
C TYR A 318 -17.91 12.37 17.55
N PHE A 319 -17.59 12.37 16.25
CA PHE A 319 -18.40 11.64 15.28
C PHE A 319 -18.12 10.15 15.43
N ILE A 320 -19.19 9.37 15.60
CA ILE A 320 -19.10 7.92 15.82
C ILE A 320 -19.55 7.22 14.56
N ASN A 321 -18.69 6.38 13.99
CA ASN A 321 -19.03 5.53 12.86
C ASN A 321 -20.16 4.57 13.27
N SER A 322 -21.33 4.71 12.66
CA SER A 322 -22.58 4.13 13.14
C SER A 322 -23.27 3.33 12.04
N SER A 323 -23.88 2.19 12.40
CA SER A 323 -24.58 1.31 11.48
C SER A 323 -26.04 1.14 11.91
N HIS A 324 -26.95 1.48 11.00
CA HIS A 324 -28.39 1.29 11.16
C HIS A 324 -28.78 -0.08 10.59
N ASN A 325 -29.71 -0.78 11.25
CA ASN A 325 -30.17 -2.12 10.86
C ASN A 325 -29.03 -3.08 10.58
N THR A 326 -28.08 -3.16 11.53
CA THR A 326 -26.76 -3.79 11.34
C THR A 326 -26.85 -5.29 10.99
N TYR A 327 -27.93 -5.95 11.38
CA TYR A 327 -28.18 -7.35 11.08
C TYR A 327 -28.57 -7.60 9.61
N ILE A 328 -29.03 -6.61 8.85
CA ILE A 328 -29.52 -6.81 7.48
C ILE A 328 -28.35 -6.84 6.49
N THR A 329 -28.24 -7.93 5.73
CA THR A 329 -27.38 -7.99 4.54
C THR A 329 -28.26 -8.08 3.28
N GLY A 330 -28.27 -7.02 2.45
CA GLY A 330 -29.11 -6.93 1.25
C GLY A 330 -30.01 -5.69 1.25
N THR A 331 -31.09 -5.70 0.47
CA THR A 331 -32.12 -4.64 0.49
C THR A 331 -33.03 -4.80 1.71
N GLN A 332 -33.60 -3.71 2.23
CA GLN A 332 -34.50 -3.76 3.41
C GLN A 332 -35.75 -4.64 3.23
N LEU A 333 -36.15 -4.93 1.98
CA LEU A 333 -37.34 -5.72 1.65
C LEU A 333 -37.06 -7.21 1.34
N ALA A 334 -35.81 -7.58 1.04
CA ALA A 334 -35.45 -8.95 0.62
C ALA A 334 -34.11 -9.46 1.21
N GLY A 335 -33.51 -8.73 2.14
CA GLY A 335 -32.27 -9.11 2.81
C GLY A 335 -32.48 -10.16 3.89
N GLU A 336 -31.41 -10.84 4.29
CA GLU A 336 -31.42 -11.78 5.42
C GLU A 336 -30.88 -11.09 6.68
N ALA A 337 -31.45 -11.39 7.85
CA ALA A 337 -30.82 -11.04 9.12
C ALA A 337 -29.66 -12.00 9.35
N THR A 338 -28.46 -11.47 9.56
CA THR A 338 -27.25 -12.28 9.70
C THR A 338 -26.35 -11.77 10.81
N VAL A 339 -25.76 -12.72 11.53
CA VAL A 339 -24.67 -12.45 12.47
C VAL A 339 -23.45 -11.86 11.75
N GLU A 340 -23.24 -12.22 10.49
CA GLU A 340 -22.14 -11.74 9.66
C GLU A 340 -22.22 -10.23 9.37
N GLY A 341 -23.42 -9.62 9.38
CA GLY A 341 -23.62 -8.17 9.30
C GLY A 341 -22.85 -7.43 10.39
N TYR A 342 -23.01 -7.85 11.65
CA TYR A 342 -22.29 -7.30 12.80
C TYR A 342 -20.77 -7.48 12.68
N ILE A 343 -20.32 -8.65 12.24
CA ILE A 343 -18.89 -8.94 12.04
C ILE A 343 -18.28 -8.00 11.00
N LYS A 344 -18.95 -7.81 9.86
CA LYS A 344 -18.47 -6.93 8.78
C LYS A 344 -18.45 -5.46 9.22
N ALA A 345 -19.48 -5.00 9.92
CA ALA A 345 -19.55 -3.64 10.44
C ALA A 345 -18.37 -3.35 11.40
N LEU A 346 -18.14 -4.23 12.38
CA LEU A 346 -17.04 -4.10 13.34
C LEU A 346 -15.66 -4.13 12.67
N ASN A 347 -15.46 -4.98 11.66
CA ASN A 347 -14.20 -5.05 10.91
C ASN A 347 -13.93 -3.78 10.07
N LYS A 348 -14.96 -3.00 9.73
CA LYS A 348 -14.85 -1.69 9.07
C LYS A 348 -14.72 -0.53 10.06
N GLY A 349 -14.60 -0.80 11.36
CA GLY A 349 -14.43 0.22 12.39
C GLY A 349 -15.73 0.86 12.88
N VAL A 350 -16.91 0.31 12.56
CA VAL A 350 -18.20 0.78 13.13
C VAL A 350 -18.18 0.61 14.64
N ARG A 351 -18.61 1.64 15.38
CA ARG A 351 -18.65 1.71 16.84
C ARG A 351 -20.07 1.80 17.42
N LEU A 352 -21.09 2.06 16.62
CA LEU A 352 -22.49 1.98 17.04
C LEU A 352 -23.23 0.94 16.20
N LEU A 353 -23.85 -0.03 16.88
CA LEU A 353 -24.56 -1.16 16.25
C LEU A 353 -26.00 -1.20 16.76
N GLU A 354 -26.92 -1.50 15.86
CA GLU A 354 -28.36 -1.60 16.15
C GLU A 354 -28.83 -3.05 16.25
N LEU A 355 -29.70 -3.31 17.24
CA LEU A 355 -30.30 -4.60 17.53
C LEU A 355 -31.81 -4.44 17.71
N ASP A 356 -32.58 -4.96 16.76
CA ASP A 356 -34.04 -4.91 16.84
C ASP A 356 -34.56 -6.22 17.45
N VAL A 357 -34.90 -6.17 18.74
CA VAL A 357 -35.16 -7.36 19.55
C VAL A 357 -36.66 -7.63 19.68
N PHE A 358 -37.07 -8.82 19.25
CA PHE A 358 -38.45 -9.35 19.28
C PHE A 358 -38.54 -10.65 20.07
N ASP A 359 -39.77 -11.00 20.45
CA ASP A 359 -40.09 -12.34 20.97
C ASP A 359 -39.92 -13.36 19.82
N GLY A 360 -39.00 -14.31 19.98
CA GLY A 360 -38.80 -15.43 19.06
C GLY A 360 -39.42 -16.73 19.59
N ASP A 361 -39.14 -17.82 18.89
CA ASP A 361 -39.68 -19.14 19.23
C ASP A 361 -39.27 -19.59 20.64
N HIS A 362 -40.18 -20.31 21.31
CA HIS A 362 -39.99 -20.81 22.68
C HIS A 362 -39.68 -19.71 23.72
N GLY A 363 -40.05 -18.46 23.45
CA GLY A 363 -39.85 -17.33 24.36
C GLY A 363 -38.41 -16.80 24.39
N LEU A 364 -37.55 -17.20 23.44
CA LEU A 364 -36.19 -16.71 23.32
C LEU A 364 -36.15 -15.42 22.48
N PRO A 365 -35.39 -14.39 22.89
CA PRO A 365 -35.29 -13.16 22.11
C PRO A 365 -34.56 -13.36 20.78
N CYS A 366 -35.13 -12.83 19.70
CA CYS A 366 -34.56 -12.87 18.36
C CYS A 366 -34.38 -11.47 17.78
N ILE A 367 -33.55 -11.36 16.73
CA ILE A 367 -33.35 -10.15 15.95
C ILE A 367 -33.89 -10.37 14.55
N THR A 368 -34.79 -9.48 14.12
CA THR A 368 -35.41 -9.46 12.79
C THR A 368 -36.01 -8.07 12.51
N HIS A 369 -36.48 -7.82 11.28
CA HIS A 369 -37.14 -6.56 10.92
C HIS A 369 -38.68 -6.70 10.95
N LYS A 370 -39.39 -5.71 11.51
CA LYS A 370 -40.86 -5.71 11.64
C LYS A 370 -41.55 -6.04 10.30
N HIS A 371 -42.52 -6.95 10.33
CA HIS A 371 -43.38 -7.33 9.20
C HIS A 371 -42.67 -7.83 7.92
N SER A 372 -41.43 -8.31 8.04
CA SER A 372 -40.65 -8.83 6.91
C SER A 372 -40.55 -10.36 6.95
N LEU A 373 -40.44 -11.02 5.78
CA LEU A 373 -40.25 -12.48 5.64
C LEU A 373 -38.80 -12.93 5.94
N ILE A 374 -38.07 -12.13 6.71
CA ILE A 374 -36.64 -12.29 6.94
C ILE A 374 -36.42 -13.36 8.02
N ALA A 375 -35.57 -14.34 7.72
CA ALA A 375 -35.16 -15.34 8.70
C ALA A 375 -34.47 -14.65 9.90
N ALA A 376 -35.01 -14.85 11.10
CA ALA A 376 -34.50 -14.24 12.33
C ALA A 376 -33.20 -14.90 12.81
N ILE A 377 -32.36 -14.12 13.49
CA ILE A 377 -31.20 -14.65 14.23
C ILE A 377 -31.47 -14.56 15.73
N THR A 378 -30.83 -15.39 16.55
CA THR A 378 -31.00 -15.27 18.00
C THR A 378 -30.22 -14.07 18.55
N LEU A 379 -30.75 -13.40 19.57
CA LEU A 379 -30.02 -12.32 20.26
C LEU A 379 -28.70 -12.83 20.86
N ARG A 380 -28.69 -14.08 21.35
CA ARG A 380 -27.50 -14.73 21.90
C ARG A 380 -26.38 -14.81 20.86
N ASP A 381 -26.68 -15.25 19.64
CA ASP A 381 -25.67 -15.41 18.59
C ASP A 381 -25.11 -14.06 18.15
N ALA A 382 -25.97 -13.05 18.03
CA ALA A 382 -25.55 -11.68 17.73
C ALA A 382 -24.63 -11.11 18.82
N LEU A 383 -25.01 -11.19 20.10
CA LEU A 383 -24.18 -10.70 21.20
C LEU A 383 -22.86 -11.47 21.33
N THR A 384 -22.87 -12.78 21.10
CA THR A 384 -21.66 -13.60 21.09
C THR A 384 -20.69 -13.14 20.00
N ALA A 385 -21.19 -12.88 18.79
CA ALA A 385 -20.38 -12.35 17.70
C ALA A 385 -19.92 -10.91 17.97
N ILE A 386 -20.77 -10.04 18.50
CA ILE A 386 -20.39 -8.67 18.86
C ILE A 386 -19.26 -8.70 19.89
N ASN A 387 -19.37 -9.48 20.97
CA ASN A 387 -18.35 -9.60 22.00
C ASN A 387 -17.00 -10.05 21.41
N GLN A 388 -17.03 -11.03 20.50
CA GLN A 388 -15.82 -11.49 19.81
C GLN A 388 -15.25 -10.42 18.86
N TYR A 389 -16.15 -9.73 18.15
CA TYR A 389 -16.07 -8.62 17.20
C TYR A 389 -15.46 -7.28 17.66
N ALA A 390 -15.86 -6.86 18.86
CA ALA A 390 -16.06 -5.45 19.19
C ALA A 390 -14.78 -4.64 19.04
N PHE A 391 -13.67 -5.13 19.58
CA PHE A 391 -12.43 -4.36 19.72
C PHE A 391 -11.32 -4.80 18.77
N LYS A 392 -11.68 -5.47 17.68
CA LYS A 392 -10.71 -6.06 16.75
C LYS A 392 -9.95 -5.01 15.92
N CYS A 393 -10.69 -4.16 15.22
CA CYS A 393 -10.10 -3.14 14.35
C CYS A 393 -9.97 -1.78 15.04
N SER A 394 -10.51 -1.62 16.24
CA SER A 394 -10.51 -0.34 16.98
C SER A 394 -10.62 -0.60 18.48
N PRO A 395 -9.78 0.03 19.33
CA PRO A 395 -9.82 -0.12 20.78
C PRO A 395 -10.92 0.72 21.45
N TYR A 396 -11.59 1.60 20.70
CA TYR A 396 -12.56 2.55 21.22
C TYR A 396 -13.94 1.91 21.48
N PRO A 397 -14.72 2.46 22.43
CA PRO A 397 -15.96 1.86 22.92
C PRO A 397 -16.97 1.54 21.81
N VAL A 398 -17.76 0.49 22.04
CA VAL A 398 -18.89 0.10 21.18
C VAL A 398 -20.20 0.41 21.89
N ILE A 399 -21.13 1.03 21.17
CA ILE A 399 -22.47 1.38 21.61
C ILE A 399 -23.45 0.40 20.95
N LEU A 400 -24.29 -0.22 21.76
CA LEU A 400 -25.38 -1.06 21.29
C LEU A 400 -26.70 -0.32 21.47
N THR A 401 -27.38 0.00 20.37
CA THR A 401 -28.73 0.56 20.40
C THR A 401 -29.72 -0.59 20.30
N ILE A 402 -30.54 -0.75 21.34
CA ILE A 402 -31.50 -1.84 21.44
C ILE A 402 -32.90 -1.29 21.18
N GLU A 403 -33.50 -1.63 20.05
CA GLU A 403 -34.92 -1.39 19.80
C GLU A 403 -35.71 -2.61 20.29
N LYS A 404 -36.46 -2.44 21.38
CA LYS A 404 -37.18 -3.56 22.03
C LYS A 404 -38.66 -3.57 21.66
N SER A 405 -39.14 -4.71 21.18
CA SER A 405 -40.57 -5.00 20.93
C SER A 405 -41.03 -6.36 21.53
N CYS A 406 -40.46 -6.75 22.68
CA CYS A 406 -40.77 -8.01 23.40
C CYS A 406 -41.86 -7.84 24.47
N ARG A 407 -42.72 -8.85 24.70
CA ARG A 407 -43.67 -8.91 25.83
C ARG A 407 -42.95 -9.31 27.12
N PHE A 408 -43.46 -8.88 28.27
CA PHE A 408 -42.78 -8.72 29.57
C PHE A 408 -42.18 -9.96 30.29
N ILE A 409 -41.94 -11.11 29.64
CA ILE A 409 -41.53 -12.37 30.31
C ILE A 409 -40.20 -12.89 29.75
N ALA A 410 -39.07 -12.23 30.04
CA ALA A 410 -37.72 -12.85 29.94
C ALA A 410 -36.56 -12.00 30.52
N THR A 411 -36.79 -10.91 31.26
CA THR A 411 -35.70 -10.04 31.75
C THR A 411 -34.99 -10.55 33.00
N LYS A 412 -35.39 -11.70 33.58
CA LYS A 412 -34.84 -12.15 34.88
C LYS A 412 -33.52 -12.93 34.83
N ASN A 413 -33.05 -13.39 33.66
CA ASN A 413 -31.91 -14.32 33.57
C ASN A 413 -30.68 -13.83 32.77
N TYR A 414 -30.66 -12.59 32.28
CA TYR A 414 -29.51 -12.07 31.52
C TYR A 414 -28.65 -11.05 32.27
N GLY A 415 -29.03 -10.66 33.49
CA GLY A 415 -28.22 -9.78 34.35
C GLY A 415 -27.09 -10.49 35.11
N SER A 416 -26.98 -11.83 35.00
CA SER A 416 -26.04 -12.64 35.80
C SER A 416 -24.86 -13.22 35.04
N ASN A 417 -24.75 -13.01 33.72
CA ASN A 417 -23.60 -13.44 32.90
C ASN A 417 -23.45 -12.56 31.64
N LEU A 418 -23.34 -11.24 31.82
CA LEU A 418 -22.86 -10.31 30.78
C LEU A 418 -21.46 -9.84 31.12
#